data_AF-A0A2E3XPB5-F1
#
_entry.id   AF-A0A2E3XPB5-F1
#
_cell.length_a   1.000
_cell.length_b   1.000
_cell.length_c   1.000
_cell.angle_alpha   90.00
_cell.angle_beta   90.00
_cell.angle_gamma   90.00
#
_symmetry.space_group_name_H-M   'P 1'
#
loop_
_entity.id
_entity.type
_entity.pdbx_description
1 polymer ?
#
loop_
_entity_poly.entity_id
_entity_poly.type
_entity_poly.pdbx_seq_one_letter_code
_entity_poly.pdbx_strand_id
1 'polypeptide(L)'
;MRRLKTLLFLLSSLVIISCNQNHLGAFTAAKNLVSLPFKGISNYFSNNEYDDVESRGGGNLTFSERTIAIDQEDNPSCEADQSSTSPELPIEDYGQLMNETRNLVCSCRPFGSCDKDLCSCENLCPDNFDIFKREPYQNSLEDLSQPEHSISFRNADAMYLSSIQGTNGYCWGHASVTSKFNRLAFFNPEDTQIKEALNAPPNSDERNQAIQYYKDVIDQVVDNKVTSIPGFRNLNEFSAHPDLQTYLADKVANSWAERAMSMQGLSTAVRARAMEQEASEQFFKEIIKKIDHNQQPQIVFKKEGERFKTHAVLVSDYKVVDDEVILCIRDNNYYPFRNAQCLHQMKIMNDGSINYTEWGILGRVELAHNDNPDAISQFHALREHCAQTKDCPI
;
A
#
# COMPACT_ATOMS: atom_id res chain seq x y z
N MET A 1 -34.73 15.66 10.19
CA MET A 1 -35.03 15.07 11.52
C MET A 1 -35.45 13.60 11.50
N ARG A 2 -36.43 13.14 10.69
CA ARG A 2 -36.91 11.74 10.73
C ARG A 2 -35.81 10.70 10.42
N ARG A 3 -34.99 10.93 9.38
CA ARG A 3 -33.83 10.07 9.04
C ARG A 3 -32.77 10.01 10.14
N LEU A 4 -32.50 11.14 10.80
CA LEU A 4 -31.55 11.21 11.92
C LEU A 4 -32.04 10.41 13.13
N LYS A 5 -33.34 10.49 13.45
CA LYS A 5 -33.96 9.69 14.52
C LYS A 5 -33.90 8.18 14.22
N THR A 6 -34.15 7.77 12.97
CA THR A 6 -34.03 6.36 12.57
C THR A 6 -32.59 5.86 12.64
N LEU A 7 -31.61 6.67 12.22
CA LEU A 7 -30.19 6.34 12.33
C LEU A 7 -29.75 6.19 13.79
N LEU A 8 -30.12 7.15 14.65
CA LEU A 8 -29.85 7.10 16.09
C LEU A 8 -30.49 5.87 16.75
N PHE A 9 -31.72 5.53 16.38
CA PHE A 9 -32.40 4.34 16.89
C PHE A 9 -31.69 3.05 16.46
N LEU A 10 -31.27 2.93 15.20
CA LEU A 10 -30.51 1.77 14.71
C LEU A 10 -29.15 1.65 15.40
N LEU A 11 -28.43 2.76 15.57
CA LEU A 11 -27.17 2.80 16.31
C LEU A 11 -27.35 2.38 17.78
N SER A 12 -28.39 2.90 18.44
CA SER A 12 -28.69 2.53 19.84
C SER A 12 -29.11 1.06 19.97
N SER A 13 -29.80 0.52 18.96
CA SER A 13 -30.20 -0.89 18.92
C SER A 13 -29.00 -1.82 18.69
N LEU A 14 -28.04 -1.41 17.87
CA LEU A 14 -26.78 -2.14 17.64
C LEU A 14 -25.93 -2.27 18.90
N VAL A 15 -25.92 -1.24 19.76
CA VAL A 15 -25.19 -1.24 21.04
C VAL A 15 -25.81 -2.20 22.05
N ILE A 16 -27.15 -2.30 22.10
CA ILE A 16 -27.87 -3.13 23.09
C ILE A 16 -27.81 -4.62 22.73
N ILE A 17 -27.75 -4.96 21.44
CA ILE A 17 -27.77 -6.36 20.96
C ILE A 17 -26.36 -6.98 20.95
N SER A 18 -25.30 -6.16 21.05
CA SER A 18 -23.92 -6.64 20.97
C SER A 18 -23.28 -6.92 22.34
N CYS A 19 -23.59 -8.05 22.94
CA CYS A 19 -22.79 -8.56 24.06
C CYS A 19 -21.38 -8.92 23.57
N ASN A 20 -20.35 -8.30 24.18
CA ASN A 20 -18.90 -8.50 24.07
C ASN A 20 -18.17 -8.39 22.71
N GLN A 21 -18.76 -8.68 21.55
CA GLN A 21 -18.01 -8.77 20.29
C GLN A 21 -18.05 -7.53 19.38
N ASN A 22 -18.96 -6.57 19.61
CA ASN A 22 -19.04 -5.35 18.78
C ASN A 22 -18.63 -4.07 19.51
N HIS A 23 -17.94 -4.13 20.66
CA HIS A 23 -17.56 -2.91 21.38
C HIS A 23 -16.62 -2.02 20.56
N LEU A 24 -15.60 -2.61 19.91
CA LEU A 24 -14.68 -1.84 19.05
C LEU A 24 -15.43 -1.23 17.86
N GLY A 25 -16.26 -2.02 17.16
CA GLY A 25 -17.05 -1.54 16.02
C GLY A 25 -18.04 -0.44 16.40
N ALA A 26 -18.77 -0.61 17.50
CA ALA A 26 -19.74 0.36 18.00
C ALA A 26 -19.05 1.65 18.50
N PHE A 27 -17.97 1.52 19.29
CA PHE A 27 -17.18 2.67 19.74
C PHE A 27 -16.61 3.44 18.56
N THR A 28 -16.08 2.74 17.56
CA THR A 28 -15.50 3.34 16.37
C THR A 28 -16.56 3.97 15.47
N ALA A 29 -17.73 3.35 15.32
CA ALA A 29 -18.87 3.94 14.62
C ALA A 29 -19.34 5.24 15.29
N ALA A 30 -19.40 5.27 16.62
CA ALA A 30 -19.73 6.47 17.39
C ALA A 30 -18.66 7.57 17.20
N LYS A 31 -17.37 7.23 17.32
CA LYS A 31 -16.24 8.13 17.03
C LYS A 31 -16.32 8.68 15.60
N ASN A 32 -16.61 7.83 14.62
CA ASN A 32 -16.73 8.20 13.21
C ASN A 32 -17.92 9.13 12.97
N LEU A 33 -19.06 8.91 13.63
CA LEU A 33 -20.23 9.78 13.51
C LEU A 33 -19.93 11.20 14.03
N VAL A 34 -19.24 11.31 15.17
CA VAL A 34 -18.88 12.60 15.77
C VAL A 34 -17.80 13.31 14.94
N SER A 35 -16.83 12.57 14.41
CA SER A 35 -15.72 13.14 13.61
C SER A 35 -16.04 13.36 12.13
N LEU A 36 -17.21 12.92 11.64
CA LEU A 36 -17.58 12.97 10.23
C LEU A 36 -17.41 14.36 9.58
N PRO A 37 -17.83 15.48 10.20
CA PRO A 37 -17.63 16.81 9.62
C PRO A 37 -16.15 17.15 9.42
N PHE A 38 -15.32 16.84 10.42
CA PHE A 38 -13.88 17.10 10.37
C PHE A 38 -13.19 16.20 9.33
N LYS A 39 -13.57 14.92 9.25
CA LYS A 39 -13.06 13.98 8.25
C LYS A 39 -13.41 14.38 6.82
N GLY A 40 -14.61 14.93 6.59
CA GLY A 40 -15.01 15.43 5.28
C GLY A 40 -14.14 16.59 4.80
N ILE A 41 -13.81 17.51 5.72
CA ILE A 41 -12.93 18.64 5.43
C ILE A 41 -11.49 18.16 5.20
N SER A 42 -10.96 17.30 6.07
CA SER A 42 -9.58 16.80 5.91
C SER A 42 -9.41 16.04 4.61
N ASN A 43 -10.36 15.17 4.24
CA ASN A 43 -10.30 14.40 3.00
C ASN A 43 -10.35 15.29 1.76
N TYR A 44 -11.11 16.40 1.80
CA TYR A 44 -11.14 17.36 0.71
C TYR A 44 -9.77 18.01 0.50
N PHE A 45 -9.13 18.48 1.58
CA PHE A 45 -7.77 19.05 1.49
C PHE A 45 -6.75 18.00 1.04
N SER A 46 -6.78 16.80 1.59
CA SER A 46 -5.88 15.72 1.19
C SER A 46 -6.06 15.31 -0.27
N ASN A 47 -7.28 15.34 -0.82
CA ASN A 47 -7.50 15.02 -2.23
C ASN A 47 -6.97 16.13 -3.15
N ASN A 48 -7.20 17.40 -2.81
CA ASN A 48 -6.63 18.50 -3.59
C ASN A 48 -5.10 18.48 -3.57
N GLU A 49 -4.51 18.16 -2.42
CA GLU A 49 -3.06 18.01 -2.28
C GLU A 49 -2.54 16.77 -3.02
N TYR A 50 -3.31 15.67 -3.01
CA TYR A 50 -3.02 14.49 -3.83
C TYR A 50 -2.92 14.85 -5.30
N ASP A 51 -3.93 15.53 -5.84
CA ASP A 51 -3.97 15.94 -7.25
C ASP A 51 -2.82 16.90 -7.60
N ASP A 52 -2.41 17.77 -6.66
CA ASP A 52 -1.27 18.67 -6.82
C ASP A 52 0.06 17.91 -6.89
N VAL A 53 0.35 17.04 -5.92
CA VAL A 53 1.56 16.18 -5.93
C VAL A 53 1.58 15.27 -7.15
N GLU A 54 0.43 14.75 -7.54
CA GLU A 54 0.26 13.93 -8.73
C GLU A 54 0.61 14.70 -10.02
N SER A 55 0.15 15.95 -10.13
CA SER A 55 0.38 16.78 -11.32
C SER A 55 1.85 17.16 -11.55
N ARG A 56 2.67 17.11 -10.49
CA ARG A 56 4.13 17.34 -10.56
C ARG A 56 4.89 16.16 -11.15
N GLY A 57 4.27 14.98 -11.26
CA GLY A 57 4.86 13.74 -11.78
C GLY A 57 5.27 13.72 -13.25
N GLY A 58 5.24 14.85 -13.98
CA GLY A 58 5.83 14.96 -15.31
C GLY A 58 5.31 13.94 -16.34
N GLY A 59 4.07 14.14 -16.82
CA GLY A 59 3.59 13.55 -18.06
C GLY A 59 2.80 12.25 -17.90
N ASN A 60 1.47 12.38 -18.00
CA ASN A 60 0.59 11.27 -18.33
C ASN A 60 0.99 10.73 -19.72
N LEU A 61 1.95 9.81 -19.81
CA LEU A 61 1.92 8.88 -20.94
C LEU A 61 0.54 8.25 -20.91
N THR A 62 -0.22 8.48 -21.99
CA THR A 62 -1.54 7.89 -22.14
C THR A 62 -1.41 6.38 -22.04
N PHE A 63 -2.47 5.70 -21.59
CA PHE A 63 -2.47 4.24 -21.50
C PHE A 63 -1.98 3.58 -22.80
N SER A 64 -2.38 4.13 -23.96
CA SER A 64 -1.93 3.67 -25.28
C SER A 64 -0.45 3.93 -25.57
N GLU A 65 0.13 5.03 -25.09
CA GLU A 65 1.57 5.30 -25.24
C GLU A 65 2.41 4.37 -24.36
N ARG A 66 1.86 3.90 -23.23
CA ARG A 66 2.53 2.92 -22.35
C ARG A 66 2.48 1.49 -22.87
N THR A 67 1.36 1.04 -23.44
CA THR A 67 1.31 -0.31 -24.03
C THR A 67 2.37 -0.48 -25.12
N ILE A 68 2.64 0.59 -25.88
CA ILE A 68 3.70 0.62 -26.91
C ILE A 68 5.11 0.63 -26.28
N ALA A 69 5.30 1.28 -25.13
CA ALA A 69 6.59 1.34 -24.44
C ALA A 69 6.95 -0.01 -23.78
N ILE A 70 5.96 -0.71 -23.20
CA ILE A 70 6.16 -2.03 -22.56
C ILE A 70 6.60 -3.09 -23.59
N ASP A 71 6.05 -3.04 -24.82
CA ASP A 71 6.48 -3.93 -25.92
C ASP A 71 7.92 -3.65 -26.41
N GLN A 72 8.54 -2.53 -26.01
CA GLN A 72 9.89 -2.13 -26.44
C GLN A 72 10.98 -2.36 -25.38
N GLU A 73 10.65 -2.50 -24.09
CA GLU A 73 11.65 -2.66 -23.02
C GLU A 73 12.17 -4.10 -22.84
N ASP A 74 11.49 -5.11 -23.40
CA ASP A 74 11.87 -6.52 -23.27
C ASP A 74 13.00 -6.99 -24.21
N ASN A 75 13.68 -6.06 -24.90
CA ASN A 75 14.83 -6.43 -25.73
C ASN A 75 15.91 -5.32 -25.84
N PRO A 76 16.68 -5.04 -24.78
CA PRO A 76 18.01 -4.48 -24.97
C PRO A 76 18.89 -5.61 -25.53
N SER A 77 18.71 -5.95 -26.82
CA SER A 77 19.65 -6.85 -27.47
C SER A 77 20.99 -6.12 -27.53
N CYS A 78 21.86 -6.47 -26.59
CA CYS A 78 23.29 -6.23 -26.68
C CYS A 78 23.89 -7.07 -27.83
N GLU A 79 23.33 -6.99 -29.04
CA GLU A 79 24.00 -7.45 -30.24
C GLU A 79 24.86 -6.30 -30.73
N ALA A 80 26.07 -6.25 -30.16
CA ALA A 80 27.14 -5.42 -30.64
C ALA A 80 27.39 -5.77 -32.12
N ASP A 81 26.99 -4.87 -33.01
CA ASP A 81 27.32 -4.90 -34.43
C ASP A 81 28.85 -4.80 -34.57
N GLN A 82 29.52 -5.95 -34.65
CA GLN A 82 30.97 -6.05 -34.87
C GLN A 82 31.33 -5.76 -36.33
N SER A 83 30.96 -4.58 -36.83
CA SER A 83 31.36 -4.11 -38.14
C SER A 83 31.18 -2.59 -38.27
N SER A 84 32.09 -1.81 -37.69
CA SER A 84 32.54 -0.58 -38.36
C SER A 84 33.77 0.02 -37.67
N THR A 85 34.78 0.25 -38.51
CA THR A 85 35.83 1.27 -38.39
C THR A 85 35.53 2.41 -37.42
N SER A 86 36.43 2.63 -36.44
CA SER A 86 36.45 3.79 -35.54
C SER A 86 36.11 5.09 -36.27
N PRO A 87 34.97 5.72 -35.97
CA PRO A 87 34.81 7.15 -36.13
C PRO A 87 35.46 7.82 -34.92
N GLU A 88 36.24 8.86 -35.14
CA GLU A 88 36.60 9.82 -34.08
C GLU A 88 35.29 10.34 -33.48
N LEU A 89 34.97 9.94 -32.26
CA LEU A 89 33.77 10.40 -31.56
C LEU A 89 33.91 11.91 -31.27
N PRO A 90 32.90 12.74 -31.60
CA PRO A 90 32.89 14.14 -31.23
C PRO A 90 32.92 14.27 -29.70
N ILE A 91 33.66 15.27 -29.21
CA ILE A 91 33.88 15.58 -27.78
C ILE A 91 32.58 15.91 -27.01
N GLU A 92 31.43 15.96 -27.68
CA GLU A 92 30.10 16.17 -27.08
C GLU A 92 29.60 14.98 -26.22
N ASP A 93 30.28 13.83 -26.27
CA ASP A 93 29.84 12.59 -25.61
C ASP A 93 30.44 12.36 -24.20
N TYR A 94 31.34 13.24 -23.73
CA TYR A 94 31.89 13.13 -22.37
C TYR A 94 30.83 13.27 -21.28
N GLY A 95 29.77 14.05 -21.54
CA GLY A 95 28.65 14.21 -20.63
C GLY A 95 27.85 12.93 -20.44
N GLN A 96 27.54 12.22 -21.53
CA GLN A 96 26.81 10.95 -21.48
C GLN A 96 27.66 9.85 -20.85
N LEU A 97 28.94 9.73 -21.25
CA LEU A 97 29.86 8.76 -20.67
C LEU A 97 30.03 8.96 -19.15
N MET A 98 30.14 10.21 -18.68
CA MET A 98 30.23 10.49 -17.24
C MET A 98 28.91 10.22 -16.52
N ASN A 99 27.75 10.41 -17.17
CA ASN A 99 26.45 10.10 -16.59
C ASN A 99 26.23 8.58 -16.49
N GLU A 100 26.59 7.83 -17.53
CA GLU A 100 26.60 6.37 -17.52
C GLU A 100 27.57 5.82 -16.48
N THR A 101 28.79 6.35 -16.41
CA THR A 101 29.77 5.97 -15.38
C THR A 101 29.28 6.28 -13.98
N ARG A 102 28.59 7.42 -13.76
CA ARG A 102 27.97 7.75 -12.47
C ARG A 102 26.87 6.78 -12.08
N ASN A 103 26.00 6.42 -13.04
CA ASN A 103 24.93 5.44 -12.83
C ASN A 103 25.46 4.02 -12.56
N LEU A 104 26.68 3.70 -13.03
CA LEU A 104 27.38 2.46 -12.70
C LEU A 104 28.00 2.46 -11.28
N VAL A 105 28.26 3.64 -10.70
CA VAL A 105 28.91 3.77 -9.38
C VAL A 105 27.88 3.87 -8.24
N CYS A 106 26.80 4.61 -8.44
CA CYS A 106 25.72 4.76 -7.46
C CYS A 106 24.39 5.09 -8.16
N SER A 107 23.27 5.04 -7.43
CA SER A 107 21.95 5.27 -8.01
C SER A 107 21.38 6.66 -7.67
N CYS A 108 21.19 7.52 -8.68
CA CYS A 108 20.54 8.84 -8.57
C CYS A 108 19.01 8.75 -8.54
N ARG A 109 18.45 8.16 -7.49
CA ARG A 109 17.00 7.94 -7.36
C ARG A 109 16.57 8.04 -5.89
N PRO A 110 15.27 8.03 -5.60
CA PRO A 110 14.74 8.00 -4.23
C PRO A 110 15.41 6.91 -3.40
N PHE A 111 15.99 7.31 -2.27
CA PHE A 111 16.72 6.42 -1.35
C PHE A 111 17.89 5.64 -1.98
N GLY A 112 18.37 6.06 -3.16
CA GLY A 112 19.51 5.47 -3.82
C GLY A 112 20.82 5.68 -3.06
N SER A 113 21.90 5.05 -3.53
CA SER A 113 23.19 5.07 -2.85
C SER A 113 23.98 6.37 -3.01
N CYS A 114 23.65 7.21 -3.99
CA CYS A 114 24.39 8.45 -4.21
C CYS A 114 24.10 9.51 -3.13
N ASP A 115 25.04 10.43 -2.96
CA ASP A 115 24.87 11.68 -2.22
C ASP A 115 24.45 12.83 -3.15
N LYS A 116 24.19 13.99 -2.55
CA LYS A 116 23.77 15.21 -3.24
C LYS A 116 24.86 15.90 -4.06
N ASP A 117 26.12 15.52 -3.86
CA ASP A 117 27.24 16.09 -4.63
C ASP A 117 27.33 15.41 -6.01
N LEU A 118 26.81 14.17 -6.12
CA LEU A 118 26.75 13.40 -7.36
C LEU A 118 25.41 13.51 -8.08
N CYS A 119 24.29 13.67 -7.36
CA CYS A 119 22.94 13.71 -7.91
C CYS A 119 22.16 14.92 -7.39
N SER A 120 21.29 15.50 -8.23
CA SER A 120 20.44 16.59 -7.76
C SER A 120 19.44 16.12 -6.71
N CYS A 121 19.06 17.03 -5.81
CA CYS A 121 18.08 16.75 -4.77
C CYS A 121 16.69 16.46 -5.34
N GLU A 122 16.34 16.94 -6.54
CA GLU A 122 15.08 16.56 -7.19
C GLU A 122 15.05 15.07 -7.53
N ASN A 123 16.19 14.48 -7.93
CA ASN A 123 16.27 13.06 -8.25
C ASN A 123 16.36 12.18 -6.99
N LEU A 124 17.10 12.65 -5.97
CA LEU A 124 17.27 11.91 -4.72
C LEU A 124 16.01 11.96 -3.84
N CYS A 125 15.31 13.09 -3.85
CA CYS A 125 14.12 13.34 -3.04
C CYS A 125 13.08 14.05 -3.93
N PRO A 126 12.41 13.35 -4.87
CA PRO A 126 11.43 13.96 -5.76
C PRO A 126 10.24 14.52 -4.99
N ASP A 127 9.66 15.60 -5.50
CA ASP A 127 8.51 16.31 -4.94
C ASP A 127 7.15 15.79 -5.47
N ASN A 128 7.18 14.59 -6.06
CA ASN A 128 6.05 13.84 -6.60
C ASN A 128 6.03 12.40 -6.02
N PHE A 129 5.12 11.55 -6.51
CA PHE A 129 4.97 10.18 -6.01
C PHE A 129 6.08 9.19 -6.37
N ASP A 130 7.09 9.59 -7.15
CA ASP A 130 8.30 8.79 -7.31
C ASP A 130 9.04 8.58 -6.00
N ILE A 131 8.79 9.41 -4.98
CA ILE A 131 9.34 9.18 -3.63
C ILE A 131 8.92 7.83 -3.04
N PHE A 132 7.92 7.14 -3.60
CA PHE A 132 7.57 5.78 -3.17
C PHE A 132 8.44 4.68 -3.79
N LYS A 133 9.31 4.98 -4.77
CA LYS A 133 10.26 3.99 -5.34
C LYS A 133 11.24 3.52 -4.26
N ARG A 134 11.39 2.19 -4.09
CA ARG A 134 12.15 1.54 -3.00
C ARG A 134 13.36 0.72 -3.47
N GLU A 135 13.92 1.05 -4.62
CA GLU A 135 15.07 0.33 -5.16
C GLU A 135 16.34 0.54 -4.29
N PRO A 136 17.25 -0.45 -4.17
CA PRO A 136 17.28 -1.73 -4.89
C PRO A 136 16.41 -2.82 -4.26
N TYR A 137 15.72 -2.56 -3.15
CA TYR A 137 14.96 -3.58 -2.42
C TYR A 137 13.68 -4.02 -3.15
N GLN A 138 13.27 -3.26 -4.17
CA GLN A 138 12.06 -3.45 -4.93
C GLN A 138 12.32 -2.99 -6.36
N ASN A 139 12.53 -3.92 -7.29
CA ASN A 139 12.77 -3.63 -8.71
C ASN A 139 11.46 -3.31 -9.43
N SER A 140 10.32 -3.80 -8.93
CA SER A 140 8.99 -3.53 -9.47
C SER A 140 7.93 -3.52 -8.36
N LEU A 141 6.74 -2.97 -8.62
CA LEU A 141 5.62 -3.12 -7.68
C LEU A 141 5.13 -4.59 -7.57
N GLU A 142 5.41 -5.44 -8.56
CA GLU A 142 5.13 -6.88 -8.48
C GLU A 142 5.88 -7.54 -7.32
N ASP A 143 7.08 -7.05 -6.97
CA ASP A 143 7.84 -7.55 -5.82
C ASP A 143 7.06 -7.37 -4.50
N LEU A 144 6.20 -6.35 -4.40
CA LEU A 144 5.34 -6.18 -3.22
C LEU A 144 4.31 -7.31 -3.06
N SER A 145 4.13 -8.20 -4.03
CA SER A 145 3.30 -9.40 -3.88
C SER A 145 4.04 -10.59 -3.25
N GLN A 146 5.36 -10.50 -3.07
CA GLN A 146 6.16 -11.57 -2.49
C GLN A 146 5.88 -11.73 -0.97
N PRO A 147 6.10 -12.94 -0.41
CA PRO A 147 5.91 -13.21 1.02
C PRO A 147 6.62 -12.21 1.95
N GLU A 148 7.81 -11.75 1.57
CA GLU A 148 8.70 -10.86 2.34
C GLU A 148 8.03 -9.52 2.65
N HIS A 149 7.20 -9.01 1.73
CA HIS A 149 6.44 -7.77 1.87
C HIS A 149 5.08 -7.99 2.55
N SER A 150 4.88 -9.14 3.21
CA SER A 150 3.62 -9.52 3.85
C SER A 150 3.74 -9.69 5.34
N ILE A 151 2.69 -9.23 6.06
CA ILE A 151 2.46 -9.70 7.42
C ILE A 151 2.34 -11.22 7.39
N SER A 152 3.07 -11.89 8.27
CA SER A 152 3.27 -13.34 8.28
C SER A 152 2.02 -14.15 8.63
N PHE A 153 1.07 -13.54 9.35
CA PHE A 153 -0.20 -14.15 9.69
C PHE A 153 -1.28 -13.73 8.72
N ARG A 154 -2.18 -14.66 8.40
CA ARG A 154 -3.30 -14.38 7.50
C ARG A 154 -4.40 -13.65 8.27
N ASN A 155 -5.33 -13.13 7.50
CA ASN A 155 -6.52 -12.49 8.04
C ASN A 155 -7.33 -13.38 9.01
N ALA A 156 -7.47 -14.67 8.72
CA ALA A 156 -8.13 -15.60 9.65
C ALA A 156 -7.35 -15.78 10.96
N ASP A 157 -6.01 -15.81 10.87
CA ASP A 157 -5.13 -15.98 12.02
C ASP A 157 -5.18 -14.74 12.93
N ALA A 158 -5.30 -13.54 12.33
CA ALA A 158 -5.47 -12.28 13.05
C ALA A 158 -6.68 -12.28 14.00
N MET A 159 -7.75 -13.02 13.67
CA MET A 159 -8.92 -13.15 14.55
C MET A 159 -8.62 -13.94 15.83
N TYR A 160 -7.67 -14.87 15.80
CA TYR A 160 -7.26 -15.66 16.95
C TYR A 160 -6.10 -15.02 17.72
N LEU A 161 -5.25 -14.26 17.02
CA LEU A 161 -4.07 -13.61 17.57
C LEU A 161 -4.38 -12.27 18.24
N SER A 162 -5.38 -11.55 17.73
CA SER A 162 -5.84 -10.27 18.27
C SER A 162 -6.52 -10.47 19.62
N SER A 163 -6.21 -9.60 20.58
CA SER A 163 -6.96 -9.50 21.84
C SER A 163 -8.40 -9.01 21.64
N ILE A 164 -8.66 -8.41 20.46
CA ILE A 164 -9.96 -7.90 20.05
C ILE A 164 -10.68 -8.99 19.24
N GLN A 165 -11.79 -9.51 19.79
CA GLN A 165 -12.69 -10.41 19.07
C GLN A 165 -13.40 -9.67 17.95
N GLY A 166 -13.29 -10.17 16.71
CA GLY A 166 -13.86 -9.57 15.51
C GLY A 166 -14.92 -10.44 14.87
N THR A 167 -15.81 -9.80 14.11
CA THR A 167 -16.69 -10.47 13.17
C THR A 167 -15.95 -10.64 11.84
N ASN A 168 -16.04 -11.82 11.23
CA ASN A 168 -15.49 -12.24 9.94
C ASN A 168 -14.77 -11.13 9.12
N GLY A 169 -13.44 -11.11 9.18
CA GLY A 169 -12.57 -10.49 8.18
C GLY A 169 -11.97 -9.12 8.53
N TYR A 170 -10.74 -9.12 9.05
CA TYR A 170 -9.85 -7.95 9.20
C TYR A 170 -9.10 -7.57 7.91
N CYS A 171 -9.60 -7.96 6.74
CA CYS A 171 -8.88 -7.82 5.46
C CYS A 171 -8.47 -6.38 5.17
N TRP A 172 -9.35 -5.43 5.48
CA TRP A 172 -9.09 -4.00 5.27
C TRP A 172 -8.01 -3.47 6.24
N GLY A 173 -8.04 -3.92 7.49
CA GLY A 173 -6.99 -3.60 8.44
C GLY A 173 -5.64 -4.18 8.01
N HIS A 174 -5.63 -5.42 7.52
CA HIS A 174 -4.43 -6.11 7.05
C HIS A 174 -3.84 -5.42 5.82
N ALA A 175 -4.66 -5.12 4.81
CA ALA A 175 -4.26 -4.37 3.62
C ALA A 175 -3.68 -2.99 3.99
N SER A 176 -4.33 -2.28 4.92
CA SER A 176 -3.88 -0.97 5.35
C SER A 176 -2.56 -1.02 6.13
N VAL A 177 -2.42 -1.92 7.11
CA VAL A 177 -1.17 -2.00 7.89
C VAL A 177 -0.03 -2.47 6.99
N THR A 178 -0.25 -3.49 6.15
CA THR A 178 0.73 -4.00 5.19
C THR A 178 1.24 -2.90 4.25
N SER A 179 0.34 -2.14 3.61
CA SER A 179 0.76 -1.06 2.70
C SER A 179 1.54 0.05 3.41
N LYS A 180 1.22 0.38 4.66
CA LYS A 180 2.00 1.32 5.47
C LYS A 180 3.41 0.80 5.74
N PHE A 181 3.56 -0.47 6.13
CA PHE A 181 4.89 -1.06 6.31
C PHE A 181 5.68 -1.07 5.01
N ASN A 182 5.09 -1.49 3.89
CA ASN A 182 5.77 -1.49 2.58
C ASN A 182 6.26 -0.10 2.19
N ARG A 183 5.51 0.95 2.55
CA ARG A 183 5.84 2.33 2.18
C ARG A 183 6.70 3.07 3.19
N LEU A 184 6.77 2.68 4.46
CA LEU A 184 7.40 3.52 5.51
C LEU A 184 8.46 2.80 6.35
N ALA A 185 8.52 1.47 6.31
CA ALA A 185 9.49 0.70 7.08
C ALA A 185 10.79 0.49 6.30
N PHE A 186 11.92 0.85 6.91
CA PHE A 186 13.25 0.60 6.38
C PHE A 186 13.92 -0.48 7.24
N PHE A 187 14.02 -1.70 6.71
CA PHE A 187 14.56 -2.84 7.44
C PHE A 187 16.10 -2.84 7.39
N ASN A 188 16.74 -2.95 8.56
CA ASN A 188 18.20 -2.99 8.69
C ASN A 188 18.63 -4.29 9.40
N PRO A 189 18.85 -5.39 8.66
CA PRO A 189 19.15 -6.69 9.27
C PRO A 189 20.50 -6.76 10.00
N GLU A 190 21.42 -5.85 9.69
CA GLU A 190 22.77 -5.82 10.29
C GLU A 190 22.77 -5.25 11.71
N ASP A 191 21.78 -4.44 12.07
CA ASP A 191 21.63 -3.90 13.43
C ASP A 191 20.88 -4.91 14.32
N THR A 192 21.58 -5.91 14.83
CA THR A 192 20.94 -7.03 15.56
C THR A 192 20.70 -6.77 17.04
N GLN A 193 21.26 -5.70 17.63
CA GLN A 193 21.33 -5.53 19.09
C GLN A 193 19.95 -5.61 19.77
N ILE A 194 18.98 -4.86 19.26
CA ILE A 194 17.63 -4.81 19.86
C ILE A 194 16.85 -6.11 19.57
N LYS A 195 17.09 -6.75 18.43
CA LYS A 195 16.47 -8.04 18.11
C LYS A 195 17.00 -9.16 19.00
N GLU A 196 18.30 -9.19 19.27
CA GLU A 196 18.91 -10.20 20.15
C GLU A 196 18.33 -10.16 21.57
N ALA A 197 18.02 -8.95 22.07
CA ALA A 197 17.35 -8.76 23.35
C ALA A 197 15.96 -9.43 23.44
N LEU A 198 15.29 -9.71 22.31
CA LEU A 198 14.04 -10.50 22.30
C LEU A 198 14.25 -11.96 22.73
N ASN A 199 15.48 -12.49 22.58
CA ASN A 199 15.84 -13.84 23.02
C ASN A 199 16.16 -13.94 24.51
N ALA A 200 16.20 -12.82 25.24
CA ALA A 200 16.40 -12.83 26.68
C ALA A 200 15.26 -13.60 27.39
N PRO A 201 15.48 -14.07 28.64
CA PRO A 201 14.49 -14.87 29.35
C PRO A 201 13.11 -14.20 29.39
N PRO A 202 12.01 -14.96 29.33
CA PRO A 202 10.67 -14.40 29.45
C PRO A 202 10.53 -13.51 30.69
N ASN A 203 9.90 -12.34 30.52
CA ASN A 203 9.71 -11.31 31.54
C ASN A 203 11.00 -10.62 32.06
N SER A 204 12.16 -10.83 31.44
CA SER A 204 13.34 -10.01 31.74
C SER A 204 13.14 -8.55 31.29
N ASP A 205 13.76 -7.62 32.01
CA ASP A 205 13.69 -6.18 31.68
C ASP A 205 14.22 -5.91 30.26
N GLU A 206 15.29 -6.59 29.86
CA GLU A 206 15.87 -6.52 28.52
C GLU A 206 14.86 -6.92 27.42
N ARG A 207 14.21 -8.08 27.57
CA ARG A 207 13.18 -8.51 26.62
C ARG A 207 11.99 -7.56 26.60
N ASN A 208 11.52 -7.11 27.77
CA ASN A 208 10.37 -6.20 27.86
C ASN A 208 10.67 -4.85 27.20
N GLN A 209 11.89 -4.33 27.36
CA GLN A 209 12.35 -3.10 26.68
C GLN A 209 12.41 -3.28 25.17
N ALA A 210 12.95 -4.41 24.68
CA ALA A 210 12.97 -4.72 23.26
C ALA A 210 11.56 -4.87 22.67
N ILE A 211 10.65 -5.55 23.37
CA ILE A 211 9.24 -5.65 22.97
C ILE A 211 8.61 -4.25 22.89
N GLN A 212 8.80 -3.41 23.91
CA GLN A 212 8.21 -2.07 23.92
C GLN A 212 8.78 -1.21 22.79
N TYR A 213 10.09 -1.27 22.55
CA TYR A 213 10.73 -0.58 21.43
C TYR A 213 10.05 -0.95 20.10
N TYR A 214 9.88 -2.25 19.81
CA TYR A 214 9.25 -2.67 18.57
C TYR A 214 7.75 -2.35 18.50
N LYS A 215 7.04 -2.29 19.64
CA LYS A 215 5.66 -1.77 19.68
C LYS A 215 5.62 -0.30 19.29
N ASP A 216 6.55 0.51 19.78
CA ASP A 216 6.63 1.93 19.43
C ASP A 216 6.98 2.10 17.94
N VAL A 217 7.85 1.24 17.39
CA VAL A 217 8.13 1.17 15.93
C VAL A 217 6.88 0.84 15.13
N ILE A 218 6.09 -0.15 15.56
CA ILE A 218 4.81 -0.51 14.91
C ILE A 218 3.86 0.69 14.92
N ASP A 219 3.77 1.39 16.06
CA ASP A 219 2.90 2.56 16.20
C ASP A 219 3.32 3.68 15.25
N GLN A 220 4.61 3.98 15.16
CA GLN A 220 5.13 4.98 14.24
C GLN A 220 4.75 4.69 12.78
N VAL A 221 4.94 3.45 12.31
CA VAL A 221 4.57 3.06 10.95
C VAL A 221 3.05 3.16 10.72
N VAL A 222 2.24 2.67 11.67
CA VAL A 222 0.77 2.73 11.58
C VAL A 222 0.27 4.18 11.59
N ASP A 223 0.99 5.08 12.26
CA ASP A 223 0.71 6.52 12.32
C ASP A 223 1.35 7.32 11.17
N ASN A 224 1.68 6.65 10.06
CA ASN A 224 2.27 7.22 8.85
C ASN A 224 3.66 7.88 9.04
N LYS A 225 4.48 7.40 9.97
CA LYS A 225 5.87 7.87 10.16
C LYS A 225 6.88 6.90 9.56
N VAL A 226 7.88 7.47 8.89
CA VAL A 226 9.04 6.72 8.40
C VAL A 226 9.84 6.18 9.56
N THR A 227 10.13 4.88 9.54
CA THR A 227 10.77 4.20 10.68
C THR A 227 11.80 3.18 10.21
N SER A 228 13.00 3.22 10.81
CA SER A 228 14.01 2.17 10.64
C SER A 228 13.72 1.01 11.60
N ILE A 229 13.78 -0.22 11.10
CA ILE A 229 13.49 -1.45 11.84
C ILE A 229 14.77 -2.30 11.93
N PRO A 230 15.50 -2.24 13.05
CA PRO A 230 16.75 -2.98 13.21
C PRO A 230 16.52 -4.49 13.35
N GLY A 231 17.46 -5.28 12.85
CA GLY A 231 17.61 -6.72 13.07
C GLY A 231 16.71 -7.62 12.23
N PHE A 232 15.69 -7.07 11.59
CA PHE A 232 14.78 -7.81 10.71
C PHE A 232 15.08 -7.50 9.25
N ARG A 233 14.92 -8.49 8.37
CA ARG A 233 15.17 -8.33 6.92
C ARG A 233 13.98 -7.73 6.19
N ASN A 234 12.77 -8.02 6.65
CA ASN A 234 11.53 -7.64 5.98
C ASN A 234 10.31 -7.77 6.90
N LEU A 235 9.14 -7.38 6.39
CA LEU A 235 7.88 -7.38 7.14
C LEU A 235 7.46 -8.79 7.57
N ASN A 236 7.70 -9.81 6.75
CA ASN A 236 7.36 -11.18 7.08
C ASN A 236 8.09 -11.66 8.33
N GLU A 237 9.42 -11.51 8.34
CA GLU A 237 10.26 -11.90 9.48
C GLU A 237 9.88 -11.12 10.75
N PHE A 238 9.68 -9.79 10.60
CA PHE A 238 9.30 -8.93 11.71
C PHE A 238 7.97 -9.32 12.33
N SER A 239 6.95 -9.51 11.50
CA SER A 239 5.60 -9.84 11.96
C SER A 239 5.43 -11.29 12.38
N ALA A 240 6.37 -12.19 12.03
CA ALA A 240 6.41 -13.57 12.50
C ALA A 240 6.91 -13.71 13.94
N HIS A 241 7.51 -12.67 14.52
CA HIS A 241 8.01 -12.74 15.89
C HIS A 241 6.86 -12.89 16.91
N PRO A 242 6.84 -13.96 17.74
CA PRO A 242 5.69 -14.26 18.61
C PRO A 242 5.30 -13.11 19.55
N ASP A 243 6.28 -12.40 20.11
CA ASP A 243 6.01 -11.28 21.04
C ASP A 243 5.39 -10.05 20.38
N LEU A 244 5.51 -9.93 19.05
CA LEU A 244 5.02 -8.78 18.28
C LEU A 244 3.72 -9.09 17.55
N GLN A 245 3.49 -10.37 17.25
CA GLN A 245 2.40 -10.84 16.41
C GLN A 245 1.02 -10.43 16.94
N THR A 246 0.75 -10.61 18.24
CA THR A 246 -0.52 -10.19 18.87
C THR A 246 -0.71 -8.67 18.77
N TYR A 247 0.34 -7.89 18.99
CA TYR A 247 0.23 -6.43 18.94
C TYR A 247 -0.03 -5.91 17.51
N LEU A 248 0.64 -6.50 16.51
CA LEU A 248 0.33 -6.24 15.10
C LEU A 248 -1.10 -6.65 14.75
N ALA A 249 -1.58 -7.78 15.25
CA ALA A 249 -2.96 -8.22 15.04
C ALA A 249 -3.96 -7.23 15.65
N ASP A 250 -3.68 -6.66 16.83
CA ASP A 250 -4.49 -5.61 17.43
C ASP A 250 -4.50 -4.34 16.57
N LYS A 251 -3.37 -3.94 15.97
CA LYS A 251 -3.31 -2.80 15.04
C LYS A 251 -4.09 -3.06 13.76
N VAL A 252 -4.03 -4.28 13.24
CA VAL A 252 -4.87 -4.71 12.11
C VAL A 252 -6.36 -4.64 12.49
N ALA A 253 -6.76 -5.13 13.65
CA ALA A 253 -8.15 -5.08 14.10
C ALA A 253 -8.66 -3.64 14.29
N ASN A 254 -7.87 -2.77 14.91
CA ASN A 254 -8.20 -1.35 15.07
C ASN A 254 -8.31 -0.64 13.70
N SER A 255 -7.33 -0.87 12.82
CA SER A 255 -7.32 -0.33 11.46
C SER A 255 -8.54 -0.75 10.66
N TRP A 256 -8.97 -2.02 10.78
CA TRP A 256 -10.22 -2.51 10.21
C TRP A 256 -11.43 -1.76 10.78
N ALA A 257 -11.55 -1.64 12.09
CA ALA A 257 -12.73 -1.02 12.71
C ALA A 257 -12.91 0.42 12.27
N GLU A 258 -11.83 1.19 12.19
CA GLU A 258 -11.87 2.59 11.72
C GLU A 258 -12.42 2.72 10.30
N ARG A 259 -12.05 1.76 9.44
CA ARG A 259 -12.37 1.78 8.01
C ARG A 259 -13.71 1.14 7.69
N ALA A 260 -13.98 -0.05 8.22
CA ALA A 260 -15.23 -0.77 8.03
C ALA A 260 -16.43 0.01 8.60
N MET A 261 -16.25 0.72 9.72
CA MET A 261 -17.29 1.57 10.33
C MET A 261 -17.31 2.99 9.76
N SER A 262 -16.61 3.26 8.65
CA SER A 262 -16.72 4.53 7.93
C SER A 262 -18.02 4.58 7.10
N MET A 263 -18.40 5.77 6.64
CA MET A 263 -19.54 5.90 5.73
C MET A 263 -19.36 5.13 4.43
N GLN A 264 -18.12 5.05 3.93
CA GLN A 264 -17.81 4.24 2.75
C GLN A 264 -18.01 2.77 3.07
N GLY A 265 -17.37 2.23 4.11
CA GLY A 265 -17.50 0.81 4.48
C GLY A 265 -18.96 0.38 4.65
N LEU A 266 -19.77 1.20 5.33
CA LEU A 266 -21.20 0.95 5.48
C LEU A 266 -21.96 1.01 4.14
N SER A 267 -21.63 1.98 3.27
CA SER A 267 -22.22 2.13 1.94
C SER A 267 -21.87 0.96 1.01
N THR A 268 -20.60 0.54 0.98
CA THR A 268 -20.12 -0.61 0.21
C THR A 268 -20.83 -1.88 0.68
N ALA A 269 -20.99 -2.10 2.00
CA ALA A 269 -21.67 -3.28 2.53
C ALA A 269 -23.12 -3.45 2.03
N VAL A 270 -23.87 -2.36 1.86
CA VAL A 270 -25.29 -2.39 1.46
C VAL A 270 -25.53 -2.43 -0.05
N ARG A 271 -24.64 -1.87 -0.89
CA ARG A 271 -24.86 -1.75 -2.34
C ARG A 271 -24.47 -3.02 -3.11
N ALA A 272 -25.44 -3.90 -3.36
CA ALA A 272 -25.16 -5.25 -3.89
C ALA A 272 -25.05 -5.44 -5.39
N ARG A 273 -25.30 -4.40 -6.19
CA ARG A 273 -25.29 -4.47 -7.65
C ARG A 273 -23.88 -4.28 -8.20
N ALA A 274 -23.57 -4.98 -9.29
CA ALA A 274 -22.37 -4.73 -10.08
C ALA A 274 -22.28 -3.27 -10.54
N MET A 275 -21.06 -2.82 -10.80
CA MET A 275 -20.81 -1.51 -11.40
C MET A 275 -21.20 -1.49 -12.87
N GLU A 276 -21.63 -0.33 -13.35
CA GLU A 276 -21.84 -0.10 -14.78
C GLU A 276 -20.48 0.00 -15.49
N GLN A 277 -20.43 -0.36 -16.78
CA GLN A 277 -19.19 -0.44 -17.56
C GLN A 277 -18.30 0.80 -17.44
N GLU A 278 -18.85 1.99 -17.68
CA GLU A 278 -18.13 3.26 -17.61
C GLU A 278 -17.49 3.48 -16.23
N ALA A 279 -18.19 3.10 -15.16
CA ALA A 279 -17.67 3.22 -13.80
C ALA A 279 -16.55 2.20 -13.52
N SER A 280 -16.67 0.99 -14.06
CA SER A 280 -15.62 -0.03 -13.95
C SER A 280 -14.35 0.37 -14.70
N GLU A 281 -14.49 0.91 -15.91
CA GLU A 281 -13.37 1.41 -16.72
C GLU A 281 -12.68 2.60 -16.04
N GLN A 282 -13.45 3.55 -15.50
CA GLN A 282 -12.90 4.67 -14.76
C GLN A 282 -12.16 4.21 -13.49
N PHE A 283 -12.70 3.22 -12.79
CA PHE A 283 -12.05 2.63 -11.63
C PHE A 283 -10.72 1.96 -12.01
N PHE A 284 -10.67 1.16 -13.08
CA PHE A 284 -9.41 0.54 -13.55
C PHE A 284 -8.37 1.59 -13.93
N LYS A 285 -8.77 2.66 -14.64
CA LYS A 285 -7.88 3.77 -14.98
C LYS A 285 -7.29 4.44 -13.74
N GLU A 286 -8.10 4.65 -12.71
CA GLU A 286 -7.64 5.23 -11.44
C GLU A 286 -6.64 4.31 -10.72
N ILE A 287 -6.89 2.99 -10.70
CA ILE A 287 -5.98 2.02 -10.09
C ILE A 287 -4.64 1.94 -10.85
N ILE A 288 -4.68 1.86 -12.17
CA ILE A 288 -3.48 1.86 -13.03
C ILE A 288 -2.65 3.11 -12.75
N LYS A 289 -3.27 4.29 -12.76
CA LYS A 289 -2.59 5.56 -12.47
C LYS A 289 -1.89 5.56 -11.11
N LYS A 290 -2.49 4.93 -10.10
CA LYS A 290 -1.88 4.79 -8.77
C LYS A 290 -0.68 3.85 -8.76
N ILE A 291 -0.79 2.72 -9.44
CA ILE A 291 0.31 1.76 -9.63
C ILE A 291 1.47 2.47 -10.35
N ASP A 292 1.19 3.21 -11.42
CA ASP A 292 2.16 4.01 -12.15
C ASP A 292 2.87 5.07 -11.29
N HIS A 293 2.21 5.54 -10.23
CA HIS A 293 2.77 6.44 -9.22
C HIS A 293 3.47 5.68 -8.07
N ASN A 294 3.86 4.43 -8.28
CA ASN A 294 4.54 3.57 -7.31
C ASN A 294 3.72 3.35 -6.03
N GLN A 295 2.40 3.45 -6.12
CA GLN A 295 1.49 3.22 -5.00
C GLN A 295 0.94 1.79 -5.07
N GLN A 296 0.68 1.23 -3.89
CA GLN A 296 -0.05 -0.03 -3.74
C GLN A 296 -1.48 0.27 -3.29
N PRO A 297 -2.43 0.49 -4.22
CA PRO A 297 -3.76 0.97 -3.85
C PRO A 297 -4.57 -0.10 -3.11
N GLN A 298 -5.38 0.35 -2.16
CA GLN A 298 -6.31 -0.49 -1.42
C GLN A 298 -7.69 -0.44 -2.08
N ILE A 299 -8.24 -1.60 -2.43
CA ILE A 299 -9.57 -1.69 -3.02
C ILE A 299 -10.51 -2.43 -2.07
N VAL A 300 -11.74 -1.93 -1.98
CA VAL A 300 -12.79 -2.48 -1.12
C VAL A 300 -13.96 -2.84 -2.01
N PHE A 301 -14.43 -4.07 -1.84
CA PHE A 301 -15.50 -4.58 -2.66
C PHE A 301 -16.37 -5.55 -1.89
N LYS A 302 -17.35 -6.08 -2.60
CA LYS A 302 -18.20 -7.15 -2.12
C LYS A 302 -18.59 -8.05 -3.27
N LYS A 303 -19.04 -9.25 -2.92
CA LYS A 303 -19.60 -10.16 -3.91
C LYS A 303 -20.98 -9.68 -4.36
N GLU A 304 -21.27 -9.82 -5.65
CA GLU A 304 -22.59 -9.47 -6.19
C GLU A 304 -23.69 -10.28 -5.48
N GLY A 305 -24.82 -9.62 -5.19
CA GLY A 305 -25.98 -10.26 -4.53
C GLY A 305 -25.82 -10.54 -3.03
N GLU A 306 -24.59 -10.60 -2.49
CA GLU A 306 -24.34 -10.89 -1.07
C GLU A 306 -24.22 -9.58 -0.26
N ARG A 307 -25.17 -9.30 0.65
CA ARG A 307 -25.08 -8.14 1.55
C ARG A 307 -24.11 -8.44 2.69
N PHE A 308 -23.37 -7.41 3.15
CA PHE A 308 -22.42 -7.47 4.26
C PHE A 308 -21.20 -8.37 4.09
N LYS A 309 -21.09 -9.13 2.99
CA LYS A 309 -19.87 -9.83 2.63
C LYS A 309 -18.93 -8.89 1.87
N THR A 310 -18.25 -8.06 2.64
CA THR A 310 -17.23 -7.12 2.16
C THR A 310 -15.85 -7.73 2.26
N HIS A 311 -14.95 -7.32 1.37
CA HIS A 311 -13.55 -7.69 1.37
C HIS A 311 -12.71 -6.51 0.95
N ALA A 312 -11.43 -6.55 1.31
CA ALA A 312 -10.47 -5.55 0.93
C ALA A 312 -9.14 -6.22 0.61
N VAL A 313 -8.51 -5.78 -0.46
CA VAL A 313 -7.26 -6.32 -0.97
C VAL A 313 -6.36 -5.17 -1.40
N LEU A 314 -5.09 -5.50 -1.61
CA LEU A 314 -4.12 -4.61 -2.25
C LEU A 314 -4.05 -4.96 -3.73
N VAL A 315 -3.75 -3.97 -4.57
CA VAL A 315 -3.36 -4.22 -5.96
C VAL A 315 -1.86 -4.02 -6.04
N SER A 316 -1.13 -5.03 -6.50
CA SER A 316 0.31 -4.93 -6.63
C SER A 316 0.73 -4.43 -8.00
N ASP A 317 0.02 -4.82 -9.05
CA ASP A 317 0.44 -4.56 -10.43
C ASP A 317 -0.74 -4.67 -11.39
N TYR A 318 -0.52 -4.38 -12.68
CA TYR A 318 -1.46 -4.67 -13.76
C TYR A 318 -0.75 -5.23 -14.99
N LYS A 319 -1.45 -6.06 -15.76
CA LYS A 319 -0.99 -6.64 -17.02
C LYS A 319 -1.97 -6.31 -18.13
N VAL A 320 -1.48 -6.18 -19.35
CA VAL A 320 -2.32 -6.06 -20.55
C VAL A 320 -2.16 -7.35 -21.34
N VAL A 321 -3.26 -8.08 -21.54
CA VAL A 321 -3.26 -9.35 -22.28
C VAL A 321 -4.41 -9.30 -23.26
N ASP A 322 -4.12 -9.42 -24.55
CA ASP A 322 -5.13 -9.35 -25.63
C ASP A 322 -6.02 -8.08 -25.53
N ASP A 323 -5.40 -6.92 -25.31
CA ASP A 323 -6.06 -5.62 -25.05
C ASP A 323 -6.96 -5.57 -23.79
N GLU A 324 -7.02 -6.64 -22.98
CA GLU A 324 -7.68 -6.64 -21.67
C GLU A 324 -6.71 -6.22 -20.57
N VAL A 325 -7.13 -5.27 -19.73
CA VAL A 325 -6.42 -4.93 -18.49
C VAL A 325 -6.78 -5.93 -17.40
N ILE A 326 -5.75 -6.50 -16.78
CA ILE A 326 -5.83 -7.43 -15.66
C ILE A 326 -5.13 -6.81 -14.46
N LEU A 327 -5.85 -6.58 -13.36
CA LEU A 327 -5.24 -6.12 -12.10
C LEU A 327 -4.74 -7.32 -11.30
N CYS A 328 -3.47 -7.31 -10.90
CA CYS A 328 -2.87 -8.32 -10.03
C CYS A 328 -3.19 -8.01 -8.58
N ILE A 329 -4.00 -8.89 -7.99
CA ILE A 329 -4.54 -8.73 -6.65
C ILE A 329 -3.66 -9.44 -5.64
N ARG A 330 -3.38 -8.74 -4.55
CA ARG A 330 -2.76 -9.29 -3.37
C ARG A 330 -3.81 -9.45 -2.27
N ASP A 331 -4.26 -10.68 -2.11
CA ASP A 331 -5.31 -11.03 -1.15
C ASP A 331 -4.72 -11.70 0.10
N ASN A 332 -4.88 -11.03 1.24
CA ASN A 332 -4.30 -11.43 2.53
C ASN A 332 -4.99 -12.66 3.16
N ASN A 333 -6.00 -13.25 2.50
CA ASN A 333 -6.55 -14.55 2.87
C ASN A 333 -5.77 -15.73 2.29
N TYR A 334 -4.99 -15.50 1.23
CA TYR A 334 -4.33 -16.55 0.46
C TYR A 334 -2.81 -16.53 0.64
N TYR A 335 -2.17 -17.62 0.22
CA TYR A 335 -0.71 -17.74 0.31
C TYR A 335 -0.03 -16.73 -0.65
N PRO A 336 1.00 -15.97 -0.18
CA PRO A 336 1.63 -14.93 -0.98
C PRO A 336 2.19 -15.40 -2.33
N PHE A 337 2.62 -16.66 -2.43
CA PHE A 337 3.08 -17.24 -3.70
C PHE A 337 2.07 -17.09 -4.85
N ARG A 338 0.77 -17.17 -4.58
CA ARG A 338 -0.25 -16.98 -5.62
C ARG A 338 -0.38 -15.53 -6.06
N ASN A 339 -0.17 -14.58 -5.14
CA ASN A 339 -0.17 -13.15 -5.44
C ASN A 339 1.01 -12.80 -6.35
N ALA A 340 2.20 -13.36 -6.06
CA ALA A 340 3.42 -13.16 -6.83
C ALA A 340 3.32 -13.62 -8.30
N GLN A 341 2.37 -14.49 -8.63
CA GLN A 341 2.13 -14.99 -9.98
C GLN A 341 0.89 -14.35 -10.64
N CYS A 342 0.32 -13.30 -10.04
CA CYS A 342 -0.92 -12.67 -10.51
C CYS A 342 -2.09 -13.66 -10.67
N LEU A 343 -2.13 -14.76 -9.90
CA LEU A 343 -3.22 -15.76 -9.99
C LEU A 343 -4.54 -15.24 -9.40
N HIS A 344 -4.42 -14.34 -8.42
CA HIS A 344 -5.52 -13.55 -7.93
C HIS A 344 -5.60 -12.30 -8.79
N GLN A 345 -6.66 -12.20 -9.59
CA GLN A 345 -6.75 -11.12 -10.58
C GLN A 345 -8.17 -10.61 -10.75
N MET A 346 -8.28 -9.32 -11.07
CA MET A 346 -9.54 -8.68 -11.44
C MET A 346 -9.50 -8.24 -12.90
N LYS A 347 -10.62 -8.42 -13.59
CA LYS A 347 -10.81 -7.92 -14.96
C LYS A 347 -12.23 -7.41 -15.18
N ILE A 348 -12.37 -6.51 -16.14
CA ILE A 348 -13.67 -6.05 -16.63
C ILE A 348 -14.20 -7.08 -17.62
N MET A 349 -15.44 -7.51 -17.44
CA MET A 349 -16.13 -8.45 -18.31
C MET A 349 -16.84 -7.69 -19.45
N ASN A 350 -17.27 -8.41 -20.49
CA ASN A 350 -17.98 -7.82 -21.65
C ASN A 350 -19.27 -7.08 -21.29
N ASP A 351 -19.89 -7.39 -20.15
CA ASP A 351 -21.08 -6.71 -19.63
C ASP A 351 -20.77 -5.48 -18.75
N GLY A 352 -19.48 -5.14 -18.62
CA GLY A 352 -18.98 -4.05 -17.80
C GLY A 352 -18.78 -4.38 -16.32
N SER A 353 -19.19 -5.58 -15.87
CA SER A 353 -18.99 -6.01 -14.50
C SER A 353 -17.52 -6.32 -14.20
N ILE A 354 -17.10 -6.22 -12.95
CA ILE A 354 -15.75 -6.59 -12.53
C ILE A 354 -15.80 -8.02 -11.99
N ASN A 355 -14.99 -8.92 -12.56
CA ASN A 355 -14.84 -10.28 -12.09
C ASN A 355 -13.52 -10.44 -11.33
N TYR A 356 -13.59 -10.95 -10.09
CA TYR A 356 -12.43 -11.37 -9.31
C TYR A 356 -12.34 -12.90 -9.31
N THR A 357 -11.17 -13.47 -9.61
CA THR A 357 -10.99 -14.93 -9.74
C THR A 357 -11.49 -15.74 -8.55
N GLU A 358 -11.41 -15.20 -7.34
CA GLU A 358 -11.84 -15.91 -6.12
C GLU A 358 -13.33 -15.75 -5.81
N TRP A 359 -13.95 -14.63 -6.22
CA TRP A 359 -15.31 -14.26 -5.78
C TRP A 359 -16.34 -14.22 -6.91
N GLY A 360 -15.90 -14.34 -8.17
CA GLY A 360 -16.72 -14.16 -9.35
C GLY A 360 -17.05 -12.68 -9.58
N ILE A 361 -18.26 -12.41 -10.07
CA ILE A 361 -18.75 -11.05 -10.30
C ILE A 361 -18.87 -10.30 -8.98
N LEU A 362 -18.26 -9.12 -8.95
CA LEU A 362 -18.28 -8.21 -7.83
C LEU A 362 -19.51 -7.30 -7.91
N GLY A 363 -20.01 -6.94 -6.73
CA GLY A 363 -20.98 -5.86 -6.59
C GLY A 363 -20.28 -4.51 -6.74
N ARG A 364 -20.47 -3.63 -5.76
CA ARG A 364 -19.75 -2.36 -5.73
C ARG A 364 -18.27 -2.59 -5.41
N VAL A 365 -17.39 -1.99 -6.21
CA VAL A 365 -15.94 -1.89 -6.00
C VAL A 365 -15.59 -0.41 -5.83
N GLU A 366 -14.72 -0.09 -4.88
CA GLU A 366 -14.27 1.28 -4.62
C GLU A 366 -12.82 1.28 -4.17
N LEU A 367 -12.07 2.34 -4.49
CA LEU A 367 -10.82 2.62 -3.80
C LEU A 367 -11.12 2.93 -2.32
N ALA A 368 -10.29 2.46 -1.41
CA ALA A 368 -10.44 2.76 0.01
C ALA A 368 -10.39 4.29 0.26
N HIS A 369 -11.33 4.82 1.04
CA HIS A 369 -11.45 6.28 1.29
C HIS A 369 -10.22 6.90 1.96
N ASN A 370 -9.41 6.08 2.63
CA ASN A 370 -8.18 6.50 3.28
C ASN A 370 -6.95 6.41 2.36
N ASP A 371 -7.07 5.90 1.14
CA ASP A 371 -5.94 5.68 0.23
C ASP A 371 -5.20 6.99 -0.12
N ASN A 372 -5.91 8.02 -0.59
CA ASN A 372 -5.30 9.33 -0.90
C ASN A 372 -4.78 10.05 0.37
N PRO A 373 -5.56 10.19 1.47
CA PRO A 373 -5.05 10.83 2.69
C PRO A 373 -3.83 10.13 3.29
N ASP A 374 -3.82 8.79 3.31
CA ASP A 374 -2.65 8.03 3.78
C ASP A 374 -1.46 8.25 2.83
N ALA A 375 -1.66 8.22 1.51
CA ALA A 375 -0.59 8.46 0.53
C ALA A 375 0.03 9.86 0.70
N ILE A 376 -0.76 10.92 0.91
CA ILE A 376 -0.22 12.27 1.15
C ILE A 376 0.56 12.34 2.46
N SER A 377 0.02 11.76 3.53
CA SER A 377 0.73 11.72 4.82
C SER A 377 2.08 11.00 4.69
N GLN A 378 2.11 9.90 3.95
CA GLN A 378 3.31 9.12 3.67
C GLN A 378 4.29 9.86 2.76
N PHE A 379 3.81 10.55 1.74
CA PHE A 379 4.61 11.39 0.85
C PHE A 379 5.39 12.43 1.66
N HIS A 380 4.72 13.17 2.55
CA HIS A 380 5.38 14.15 3.40
C HIS A 380 6.41 13.55 4.34
N ALA A 381 6.06 12.44 5.01
CA ALA A 381 6.97 11.76 5.91
C ALA A 381 8.23 11.25 5.17
N LEU A 382 8.08 10.74 3.94
CA LEU A 382 9.19 10.27 3.11
C LEU A 382 10.03 11.41 2.56
N ARG A 383 9.40 12.51 2.11
CA ARG A 383 10.09 13.73 1.68
C ARG A 383 10.96 14.29 2.79
N GLU A 384 10.38 14.46 3.98
CA GLU A 384 11.09 14.97 5.15
C GLU A 384 12.26 14.05 5.54
N HIS A 385 12.02 12.74 5.61
CA HIS A 385 13.08 11.77 5.91
C HIS A 385 14.19 11.77 4.85
N CYS A 386 13.84 11.83 3.57
CA CYS A 386 14.80 11.89 2.48
C CYS A 386 15.64 13.16 2.55
N ALA A 387 14.99 14.32 2.71
CA ALA A 387 15.65 15.61 2.83
C ALA A 387 16.67 15.62 3.99
N GLN A 388 16.28 15.08 5.15
CA GLN A 388 17.18 14.98 6.31
C GLN A 388 18.35 14.01 6.07
N THR A 389 18.10 12.84 5.49
CA THR A 389 19.14 11.81 5.30
C THR A 389 20.11 12.12 4.16
N LYS A 390 19.66 12.85 3.14
CA LYS A 390 20.45 13.27 1.98
C LYS A 390 20.97 14.70 2.06
N ASP A 391 20.67 15.41 3.15
CA ASP A 391 21.01 16.82 3.36
C ASP A 391 20.51 17.72 2.20
N CYS A 392 19.28 17.43 1.76
CA CYS A 392 18.58 18.14 0.69
C CYS A 392 17.56 19.14 1.26
N PRO A 393 17.28 20.26 0.56
CA PRO A 393 16.23 21.18 0.97
C PRO A 393 14.83 20.56 0.81
N ILE A 394 13.91 20.97 1.67
CA ILE A 394 12.48 20.59 1.62
C ILE A 394 11.73 21.49 0.65
#